data_AF-A0A329LEW4-F1
#
_entry.id   AF-A0A329LEW4-F1
#
_cell.length_a   1.000
_cell.length_b   1.000
_cell.length_c   1.000
_cell.angle_alpha   90.00
_cell.angle_beta   90.00
_cell.angle_gamma   90.00
#
_symmetry.space_group_name_H-M   'P 1'
#
loop_
_entity.id
_entity.type
_entity.pdbx_description
1 polymer ?
#
loop_
_entity_poly.entity_id
_entity_poly.type
_entity_poly.pdbx_seq_one_letter_code
_entity_poly.pdbx_strand_id
1 'polypeptide(L)'
;MLFSNAEEILRVWPGGTGDRYWAPMADIFHYQAPTEETPWRTPQGNGAPYGRLARLQPDMISSYIFYHYQYQEEKPGDGCKYGIISLHEDLMFFYSEKPGLVEKAPYRGKLSTANTPADWGALMDPHFVKWPDSRPWLDIPLVLHAEIEQGR
;
A
#
# COMPACT_ATOMS: atom_id res chain seq x y z
N MET A 1 -15.22 -7.18 -18.06
CA MET A 1 -15.07 -6.16 -17.00
C MET A 1 -14.17 -6.78 -15.93
N LEU A 2 -13.23 -6.03 -15.32
CA LEU A 2 -12.23 -6.61 -14.39
C LEU A 2 -12.86 -7.32 -13.17
N PHE A 3 -14.14 -7.05 -12.89
CA PHE A 3 -14.90 -7.56 -11.75
C PHE A 3 -16.33 -7.97 -12.14
N SER A 4 -16.52 -8.70 -13.25
CA SER A 4 -17.85 -9.21 -13.59
C SER A 4 -18.43 -10.01 -12.40
N ASN A 5 -19.69 -9.74 -11.99
CA ASN A 5 -20.38 -10.35 -10.84
C ASN A 5 -19.96 -9.84 -9.44
N ALA A 6 -19.25 -8.71 -9.33
CA ALA A 6 -18.95 -8.07 -8.04
C ALA A 6 -19.97 -6.96 -7.67
N GLU A 7 -21.01 -6.74 -8.48
CA GLU A 7 -21.97 -5.65 -8.28
C GLU A 7 -22.70 -5.75 -6.94
N GLU A 8 -22.88 -6.96 -6.41
CA GLU A 8 -23.54 -7.19 -5.11
C GLU A 8 -22.69 -6.76 -3.90
N ILE A 9 -21.36 -6.66 -4.06
CA ILE A 9 -20.43 -6.31 -2.98
C ILE A 9 -19.81 -4.91 -3.14
N LEU A 10 -20.07 -4.22 -4.25
CA LEU A 10 -19.56 -2.88 -4.54
C LEU A 10 -20.65 -1.82 -4.36
N ARG A 11 -20.26 -0.61 -3.95
CA ARG A 11 -21.13 0.57 -3.95
C ARG A 11 -20.71 1.53 -5.05
N VAL A 12 -21.69 2.24 -5.60
CA VAL A 12 -21.43 3.31 -6.57
C VAL A 12 -20.68 4.45 -5.88
N TRP A 13 -19.53 4.80 -6.44
CA TRP A 13 -18.75 5.98 -6.10
C TRP A 13 -19.12 7.13 -7.06
N PRO A 14 -19.56 8.30 -6.55
CA PRO A 14 -19.90 9.45 -7.36
C PRO A 14 -18.62 10.16 -7.85
N GLY A 15 -17.98 9.61 -8.88
CA GLY A 15 -16.73 10.14 -9.43
C GLY A 15 -16.92 11.46 -10.17
N GLY A 16 -15.84 12.25 -10.28
CA GLY A 16 -15.89 13.57 -10.95
C GLY A 16 -16.25 13.54 -12.44
N THR A 17 -16.14 12.39 -13.11
CA THR A 17 -16.53 12.17 -14.52
C THR A 17 -17.74 11.26 -14.67
N GLY A 18 -18.43 10.91 -13.56
CA GLY A 18 -19.56 10.00 -13.53
C GLY A 18 -19.44 8.87 -12.52
N ASP A 19 -20.54 8.14 -12.38
CA ASP A 19 -20.70 7.01 -11.46
C ASP A 19 -19.79 5.84 -11.86
N ARG A 20 -19.12 5.26 -10.86
CA ARG A 20 -18.21 4.12 -11.03
C ARG A 20 -18.18 3.25 -9.79
N TYR A 21 -17.90 1.96 -9.95
CA TYR A 21 -17.80 1.02 -8.81
C TYR A 21 -16.39 0.93 -8.21
N TRP A 22 -15.42 1.61 -8.82
CA TRP A 22 -14.03 1.61 -8.37
C TRP A 22 -13.44 3.00 -8.60
N ALA A 23 -12.44 3.36 -7.80
CA ALA A 23 -11.71 4.60 -7.95
C ALA A 23 -10.20 4.32 -7.90
N PRO A 24 -9.39 4.97 -8.76
CA PRO A 24 -7.95 4.80 -8.71
C PRO A 24 -7.40 5.37 -7.40
N MET A 25 -6.49 4.65 -6.76
CA MET A 25 -5.70 5.14 -5.65
C MET A 25 -4.32 5.51 -6.18
N ALA A 26 -3.78 6.65 -5.76
CA ALA A 26 -2.39 7.02 -6.04
C ALA A 26 -1.43 6.06 -5.33
N ASP A 27 -0.46 5.56 -6.06
CA ASP A 27 0.65 4.78 -5.50
C ASP A 27 1.65 5.75 -4.83
N ILE A 28 1.87 5.60 -3.52
CA ILE A 28 2.66 6.55 -2.73
C ILE A 28 3.84 5.92 -1.99
N PHE A 29 3.93 4.59 -1.89
CA PHE A 29 5.01 3.94 -1.17
C PHE A 29 5.11 2.45 -1.49
N HIS A 30 6.34 1.98 -1.68
CA HIS A 30 6.68 0.57 -1.75
C HIS A 30 7.86 0.24 -0.83
N TYR A 31 7.79 -0.90 -0.13
CA TYR A 31 8.99 -1.45 0.51
C TYR A 31 9.99 -1.99 -0.51
N GLN A 32 9.50 -2.61 -1.59
CA GLN A 32 10.32 -3.03 -2.73
C GLN A 32 9.62 -2.81 -4.07
N ALA A 33 10.42 -2.72 -5.13
CA ALA A 33 9.97 -2.63 -6.51
C ALA A 33 10.49 -3.82 -7.34
N PRO A 34 9.73 -4.25 -8.37
CA PRO A 34 10.21 -5.27 -9.31
C PRO A 34 11.43 -4.77 -10.08
N THR A 35 12.38 -5.67 -10.33
CA THR A 35 13.54 -5.44 -11.21
C THR A 35 13.57 -6.49 -12.30
N GLU A 36 14.29 -6.23 -13.39
CA GLU A 36 14.45 -7.20 -14.49
C GLU A 36 15.28 -8.43 -14.06
N GLU A 37 16.16 -8.26 -13.06
CA GLU A 37 17.13 -9.26 -12.65
C GLU A 37 16.57 -10.32 -11.70
N THR A 38 15.51 -10.00 -10.96
CA THR A 38 14.98 -10.87 -9.91
C THR A 38 13.49 -11.14 -10.12
N PRO A 39 13.05 -12.41 -10.13
CA PRO A 39 11.63 -12.73 -10.19
C PRO A 39 10.86 -12.03 -9.06
N TRP A 40 9.82 -11.27 -9.44
CA TRP A 40 9.02 -10.56 -8.45
C TRP A 40 8.22 -11.51 -7.57
N ARG A 41 7.55 -12.50 -8.18
CA ARG A 41 6.82 -13.58 -7.49
C ARG A 41 7.55 -14.91 -7.67
N THR A 42 7.54 -15.76 -6.65
CA THR A 42 8.16 -17.08 -6.68
C THR A 42 7.15 -18.17 -7.05
N PRO A 43 7.56 -19.25 -7.74
CA PRO A 43 6.69 -20.40 -8.00
C PRO A 43 6.30 -21.21 -6.75
N GLN A 44 7.09 -21.12 -5.67
CA GLN A 44 6.89 -21.89 -4.43
C GLN A 44 5.75 -21.35 -3.55
N GLY A 45 5.07 -20.28 -4.00
CA GLY A 45 3.94 -19.69 -3.33
C GLY A 45 4.29 -18.39 -2.60
N ASN A 46 3.30 -17.52 -2.57
CA ASN A 46 3.31 -16.22 -1.92
C ASN A 46 2.56 -16.30 -0.59
N GLY A 47 2.71 -15.29 0.26
CA GLY A 47 1.92 -15.24 1.49
C GLY A 47 0.44 -14.98 1.17
N ALA A 48 -0.43 -15.23 2.14
CA ALA A 48 -1.85 -14.88 2.03
C ALA A 48 -2.02 -13.35 1.96
N PRO A 49 -2.84 -12.82 1.04
CA PRO A 49 -3.12 -11.39 0.94
C PRO A 49 -3.58 -10.79 2.28
N TYR A 50 -3.07 -9.61 2.60
CA TYR A 50 -3.40 -8.89 3.81
C TYR A 50 -3.58 -7.40 3.53
N GLY A 51 -4.70 -6.84 3.99
CA GLY A 51 -5.05 -5.43 3.78
C GLY A 51 -5.37 -4.71 5.07
N ARG A 52 -5.02 -3.43 5.13
CA ARG A 52 -5.45 -2.49 6.18
C ARG A 52 -5.87 -1.15 5.61
N LEU A 53 -6.79 -0.48 6.29
CA LEU A 53 -7.21 0.89 5.99
C LEU A 53 -6.78 1.86 7.07
N ALA A 54 -6.39 3.07 6.67
CA ALA A 54 -6.18 4.21 7.55
C ALA A 54 -6.74 5.48 6.92
N ARG A 55 -6.88 6.54 7.72
CA ARG A 55 -7.23 7.87 7.23
C ARG A 55 -6.15 8.87 7.62
N LEU A 56 -5.79 9.74 6.70
CA LEU A 56 -4.88 10.84 6.94
C LEU A 56 -5.61 12.11 7.34
N GLN A 57 -4.96 12.93 8.14
CA GLN A 57 -5.36 14.33 8.29
C GLN A 57 -5.15 15.02 6.92
N PRO A 58 -6.16 15.69 6.34
CA PRO A 58 -6.06 16.25 4.99
C PRO A 58 -4.90 17.24 4.80
N ASP A 59 -4.57 18.00 5.82
CA ASP A 59 -3.46 18.97 5.84
C ASP A 59 -2.06 18.33 6.00
N MET A 60 -2.01 17.05 6.37
CA MET A 60 -0.78 16.29 6.57
C MET A 60 -0.48 15.32 5.41
N ILE A 61 -1.34 15.23 4.39
CA ILE A 61 -1.16 14.30 3.27
C ILE A 61 0.18 14.52 2.56
N SER A 62 0.54 15.78 2.28
CA SER A 62 1.78 16.09 1.56
C SER A 62 3.03 15.72 2.36
N SER A 63 3.05 15.96 3.68
CA SER A 63 4.18 15.56 4.53
C SER A 63 4.27 14.05 4.67
N TYR A 64 3.12 13.35 4.78
CA TYR A 64 3.09 11.89 4.80
C TYR A 64 3.77 11.30 3.57
N ILE A 65 3.38 11.77 2.37
CA ILE A 65 3.93 11.33 1.09
C ILE A 65 5.43 11.65 1.02
N PHE A 66 5.83 12.86 1.41
CA PHE A 66 7.24 13.25 1.43
C PHE A 66 8.09 12.30 2.29
N TYR A 67 7.66 12.03 3.52
CA TYR A 67 8.40 11.15 4.41
C TYR A 67 8.45 9.72 3.89
N HIS A 68 7.38 9.21 3.31
CA HIS A 68 7.35 7.86 2.74
C HIS A 68 8.23 7.73 1.50
N TYR A 69 8.25 8.76 0.65
CA TYR A 69 9.21 8.84 -0.46
C TYR A 69 10.65 8.82 0.05
N GLN A 70 10.95 9.60 1.09
CA GLN A 70 12.28 9.57 1.69
C GLN A 70 12.63 8.18 2.25
N TYR A 71 11.71 7.56 2.99
CA TYR A 71 11.90 6.25 3.58
C TYR A 71 12.19 5.18 2.53
N GLN A 72 11.37 5.07 1.48
CA GLN A 72 11.55 4.02 0.47
C GLN A 72 12.88 4.14 -0.28
N GLU A 73 13.36 5.37 -0.50
CA GLU A 73 14.60 5.60 -1.24
C GLU A 73 15.84 5.46 -0.35
N GLU A 74 15.75 5.79 0.94
CA GLU A 74 16.87 5.62 1.87
C GLU A 74 16.95 4.21 2.47
N LYS A 75 15.82 3.49 2.54
CA LYS A 75 15.70 2.16 3.16
C LYS A 75 14.92 1.15 2.30
N PRO A 76 15.34 0.89 1.04
CA PRO A 76 14.66 -0.08 0.20
C PRO A 76 14.78 -1.50 0.81
N GLY A 77 13.65 -2.21 0.88
CA GLY A 77 13.56 -3.56 1.43
C GLY A 77 13.44 -3.64 2.96
N ASP A 78 13.27 -2.52 3.66
CA ASP A 78 13.15 -2.47 5.14
C ASP A 78 11.77 -2.90 5.67
N GLY A 79 11.15 -3.87 4.99
CA GLY A 79 9.84 -4.42 5.31
C GLY A 79 9.44 -5.54 4.35
N CYS A 80 8.16 -5.90 4.36
CA CYS A 80 7.67 -6.97 3.49
C CYS A 80 7.82 -6.55 2.02
N LYS A 81 8.44 -7.39 1.19
CA LYS A 81 8.67 -7.20 -0.25
C LYS A 81 7.43 -6.66 -0.97
N TYR A 82 6.27 -7.23 -0.68
CA TYR A 82 5.01 -6.89 -1.33
C TYR A 82 4.22 -5.79 -0.63
N GLY A 83 4.79 -5.16 0.40
CA GLY A 83 4.12 -4.12 1.15
C GLY A 83 4.06 -2.82 0.36
N ILE A 84 2.84 -2.36 0.07
CA ILE A 84 2.57 -1.14 -0.70
C ILE A 84 1.52 -0.28 0.01
N ILE A 85 1.59 1.03 -0.18
CA ILE A 85 0.56 1.96 0.29
C ILE A 85 0.01 2.73 -0.90
N SER A 86 -1.31 2.77 -0.99
CA SER A 86 -2.03 3.61 -1.94
C SER A 86 -2.98 4.58 -1.22
N LEU A 87 -3.28 5.70 -1.86
CA LEU A 87 -4.07 6.80 -1.30
C LEU A 87 -5.19 7.23 -2.25
N HIS A 88 -6.41 7.38 -1.75
CA HIS A 88 -7.52 8.02 -2.46
C HIS A 88 -8.15 9.06 -1.54
N GLU A 89 -8.04 10.35 -1.90
CA GLU A 89 -8.38 11.46 -1.01
C GLU A 89 -7.59 11.36 0.32
N ASP A 90 -8.26 11.19 1.45
CA ASP A 90 -7.66 10.96 2.77
C ASP A 90 -7.62 9.47 3.15
N LEU A 91 -8.21 8.57 2.35
CA LEU A 91 -8.28 7.14 2.63
C LEU A 91 -7.05 6.41 2.09
N MET A 92 -6.35 5.77 3.01
CA MET A 92 -5.20 4.92 2.69
C MET A 92 -5.56 3.45 2.68
N PHE A 93 -4.92 2.72 1.77
CA PHE A 93 -4.90 1.27 1.75
C PHE A 93 -3.47 0.76 1.79
N PHE A 94 -3.16 -0.06 2.80
CA PHE A 94 -1.91 -0.80 2.88
C PHE A 94 -2.16 -2.26 2.51
N TYR A 95 -1.46 -2.73 1.48
CA TYR A 95 -1.44 -4.15 1.10
C TYR A 95 -0.11 -4.77 1.53
N SER A 96 -0.14 -6.02 1.97
CA SER A 96 1.01 -6.88 2.25
C SER A 96 0.60 -8.35 2.16
N GLU A 97 1.49 -9.27 2.51
CA GLU A 97 1.23 -10.70 2.52
C GLU A 97 1.64 -11.34 3.86
N LYS A 98 0.99 -12.45 4.26
CA LYS A 98 1.26 -13.19 5.50
C LYS A 98 1.58 -14.67 5.23
N PRO A 99 2.70 -15.21 5.74
CA PRO A 99 3.78 -14.50 6.43
C PRO A 99 4.46 -13.49 5.49
N GLY A 100 4.94 -12.39 6.06
CA GLY A 100 5.63 -11.37 5.29
C GLY A 100 6.99 -11.87 4.82
N LEU A 101 7.27 -11.74 3.53
CA LEU A 101 8.60 -11.98 2.96
C LEU A 101 9.46 -10.74 3.12
N VAL A 102 10.50 -10.80 3.95
CA VAL A 102 11.50 -9.72 4.11
C VAL A 102 12.81 -10.18 3.47
N GLU A 103 13.24 -9.48 2.43
CA GLU A 103 14.51 -9.75 1.76
C GLU A 103 15.23 -8.44 1.45
N LYS A 104 16.52 -8.51 1.16
CA LYS A 104 17.28 -7.33 0.78
C LYS A 104 16.84 -6.88 -0.62
N ALA A 105 16.55 -5.59 -0.78
CA ALA A 105 16.25 -5.05 -2.11
C ALA A 105 17.47 -5.22 -3.04
N PRO A 106 17.27 -5.67 -4.30
CA PRO A 106 18.35 -5.86 -5.28
C PRO A 106 18.86 -4.53 -5.88
N TYR A 107 18.39 -3.39 -5.38
CA TYR A 107 18.72 -2.06 -5.87
C TYR A 107 19.02 -1.11 -4.70
N ARG A 108 19.63 0.03 -5.04
CA ARG A 108 19.73 1.18 -4.14
C ARG A 108 18.63 2.17 -4.50
N GLY A 109 18.05 2.83 -3.51
CA GLY A 109 17.13 3.92 -3.80
C GLY A 109 17.85 5.14 -4.35
N LYS A 110 17.07 6.11 -4.78
CA LYS A 110 17.50 7.30 -5.53
C LYS A 110 18.13 8.37 -4.65
N LEU A 111 17.89 8.33 -3.35
CA LEU A 111 18.43 9.29 -2.39
C LEU A 111 19.74 8.78 -1.79
N SER A 112 20.72 9.67 -1.70
CA SER A 112 22.00 9.43 -1.02
C SER A 112 22.04 10.01 0.39
N THR A 113 20.91 10.55 0.87
CA THR A 113 20.74 11.12 2.20
C THR A 113 20.49 10.05 3.26
N ALA A 114 20.51 10.46 4.52
CA ALA A 114 20.17 9.62 5.68
C ALA A 114 19.26 10.42 6.64
N ASN A 115 18.21 11.03 6.08
CA ASN A 115 17.32 11.94 6.80
C ASN A 115 16.10 11.23 7.41
N THR A 116 15.90 9.94 7.13
CA THR A 116 14.80 9.14 7.66
C THR A 116 14.86 9.15 9.19
N PRO A 117 13.84 9.71 9.88
CA PRO A 117 13.87 9.83 11.33
C PRO A 117 13.95 8.48 12.02
N ALA A 118 14.69 8.42 13.13
CA ALA A 118 14.85 7.20 13.91
C ALA A 118 13.53 6.77 14.57
N ASP A 119 12.76 7.71 15.10
CA ASP A 119 11.44 7.45 15.67
C ASP A 119 10.33 7.67 14.62
N TRP A 120 10.21 6.70 13.72
CA TRP A 120 9.20 6.72 12.66
C TRP A 120 7.76 6.74 13.21
N GLY A 121 7.52 6.03 14.32
CA GLY A 121 6.20 5.94 14.94
C GLY A 121 5.72 7.29 15.45
N ALA A 122 6.56 8.01 16.21
CA ALA A 122 6.20 9.33 16.73
C ALA A 122 6.03 10.38 15.61
N LEU A 123 6.80 10.28 14.53
CA LEU A 123 6.65 11.15 13.37
C LEU A 123 5.33 10.90 12.63
N MET A 124 4.94 9.63 12.49
CA MET A 124 3.75 9.25 11.72
C MET A 124 2.45 9.38 12.51
N ASP A 125 2.42 9.16 13.83
CA ASP A 125 1.19 9.18 14.64
C ASP A 125 0.29 10.43 14.40
N PRO A 126 0.83 11.67 14.31
CA PRO A 126 0.02 12.87 14.09
C PRO A 126 -0.66 12.92 12.72
N HIS A 127 -0.16 12.17 11.73
CA HIS A 127 -0.71 12.17 10.39
C HIS A 127 -2.06 11.44 10.31
N PHE A 128 -2.39 10.59 11.28
CA PHE A 128 -3.57 9.74 11.22
C PHE A 128 -4.78 10.34 11.92
N VAL A 129 -5.93 10.24 11.26
CA VAL A 129 -7.24 10.30 11.93
C VAL A 129 -7.48 8.95 12.58
N LYS A 130 -7.50 8.92 13.92
CA LYS A 130 -7.69 7.68 14.68
C LYS A 130 -9.14 7.18 14.54
N TRP A 131 -9.31 5.88 14.37
CA TRP A 131 -10.61 5.22 14.43
C TRP A 131 -11.22 5.37 15.84
N PRO A 132 -12.53 5.11 16.05
CA PRO A 132 -13.18 5.30 17.35
C PRO A 132 -12.53 4.55 18.52
N ASP A 133 -11.84 3.44 18.25
CA ASP A 133 -11.06 2.65 19.21
C ASP A 133 -9.58 3.11 19.31
N SER A 134 -9.29 4.33 18.88
CA SER A 134 -7.99 5.00 18.94
C SER A 134 -6.86 4.40 18.10
N ARG A 135 -7.09 3.33 17.34
CA ARG A 135 -6.08 2.80 16.41
C ARG A 135 -6.03 3.64 15.12
N PRO A 136 -4.86 3.78 14.48
CA PRO A 136 -4.76 4.42 13.16
C PRO A 136 -5.13 3.47 12.00
N TRP A 137 -4.96 2.15 12.19
CA TRP A 137 -5.16 1.14 11.14
C TRP A 137 -6.29 0.16 11.47
N LEU A 138 -7.14 -0.10 10.48
CA LEU A 138 -8.22 -1.08 10.52
C LEU A 138 -7.88 -2.26 9.61
N ASP A 139 -7.78 -3.47 10.16
CA ASP A 139 -7.68 -4.69 9.37
C ASP A 139 -8.98 -4.94 8.61
N ILE A 140 -8.88 -5.30 7.33
CA ILE A 140 -10.06 -5.60 6.50
C ILE A 140 -10.09 -7.08 6.08
N PRO A 141 -11.28 -7.69 5.99
CA PRO A 141 -11.41 -9.05 5.48
C PRO A 141 -11.16 -9.09 3.96
N LEU A 142 -10.56 -10.18 3.49
CA LEU A 142 -10.51 -10.50 2.07
C LEU A 142 -11.89 -10.97 1.60
N VAL A 143 -12.53 -10.20 0.71
CA VAL A 143 -13.88 -10.51 0.19
C VAL A 143 -13.82 -11.26 -1.14
N LEU A 144 -12.83 -10.92 -1.99
CA LEU A 144 -12.64 -11.53 -3.30
C LEU A 144 -11.14 -11.68 -3.58
N HIS A 145 -10.74 -12.86 -4.04
CA HIS A 145 -9.43 -13.12 -4.62
C HIS A 145 -9.65 -13.80 -5.97
N ALA A 146 -9.15 -13.19 -7.03
CA ALA A 146 -9.19 -13.75 -8.37
C ALA A 146 -7.77 -13.91 -8.88
N GLU A 147 -7.42 -15.12 -9.27
CA GLU A 147 -6.22 -15.39 -10.04
C GLU A 147 -6.58 -15.24 -11.52
N ILE A 148 -5.95 -14.28 -12.19
CA ILE A 148 -6.07 -14.18 -13.64
C ILE A 148 -5.06 -15.19 -14.19
N GLU A 149 -5.53 -16.28 -14.77
CA GLU A 149 -4.68 -17.13 -15.59
C GLU A 149 -4.04 -16.24 -16.65
N GLN A 150 -2.72 -16.07 -16.58
CA GLN A 150 -1.98 -15.53 -17.71
C GLN A 150 -2.14 -16.53 -18.85
N GLY A 151 -3.07 -16.25 -19.75
CA GLY A 151 -3.33 -17.05 -20.92
C GLY A 151 -2.04 -17.32 -21.69
N ARG A 152 -1.91 -18.57 -22.14
CA ARG A 152 -0.94 -19.04 -23.14
C ARG A 152 -0.83 -18.12 -24.35
#